data_AF-A0A0T6B701-F1
#
_entry.id   AF-A0A0T6B701-F1
#
_cell.length_a   1.000
_cell.length_b   1.000
_cell.length_c   1.000
_cell.angle_alpha   90.00
_cell.angle_beta   90.00
_cell.angle_gamma   90.00
#
_symmetry.space_group_name_H-M   'P 1'
#
loop_
_entity.id
_entity.type
_entity.pdbx_description
1 polymer ?
#
loop_
_entity_poly.entity_id
_entity_poly.type
_entity_poly.pdbx_seq_one_letter_code
_entity_poly.pdbx_strand_id
1 'polypeptide(L)'
;MIYAQLEIWKAACMDEDRSMQWMPETTSSNASSGDMSDEDEEESSTPPVEAKPSTSRATGGSHIHLWQFLKELLASPQIHGSCIRWLDRTNGVFKIEDSVKVARLWGKRKNRPAMNYDKLSRSIRQYYKKGIMKKTERSQRLVYQFCHPYCL
;
A
#
# COMPACT_ATOMS: atom_id res chain seq x y z
N MET A 1 14.82 30.75 -34.83
CA MET A 1 13.56 30.09 -35.22
C MET A 1 13.49 28.75 -34.49
N ILE A 2 12.84 28.70 -33.32
CA ILE A 2 11.50 28.12 -33.09
C ILE A 2 11.36 26.63 -33.50
N TYR A 3 11.29 25.78 -32.46
CA TYR A 3 10.69 24.44 -32.31
C TYR A 3 10.58 23.47 -33.50
N ALA A 4 11.04 22.22 -33.32
CA ALA A 4 10.43 21.04 -33.96
C ALA A 4 10.58 19.78 -33.08
N GLN A 5 9.44 19.34 -32.51
CA GLN A 5 8.97 17.97 -32.19
C GLN A 5 9.96 16.94 -31.61
N LEU A 6 9.86 16.47 -30.36
CA LEU A 6 8.74 15.76 -29.69
C LEU A 6 8.19 14.57 -30.50
N GLU A 7 8.37 13.36 -29.96
CA GLU A 7 7.66 12.07 -30.18
C GLU A 7 8.64 10.89 -30.33
N ILE A 8 9.15 10.35 -29.21
CA ILE A 8 9.55 8.94 -29.12
C ILE A 8 8.75 8.33 -27.97
N TRP A 9 7.50 8.00 -28.27
CA TRP A 9 6.69 7.08 -27.48
C TRP A 9 6.38 5.87 -28.36
N LYS A 10 6.37 4.69 -27.72
CA LYS A 10 5.74 3.44 -28.19
C LYS A 10 6.33 2.78 -29.42
N ALA A 11 7.12 1.74 -29.20
CA ALA A 11 6.82 0.39 -29.69
C ALA A 11 8.02 -0.54 -29.44
N ALA A 12 7.86 -1.47 -28.49
CA ALA A 12 8.49 -2.80 -28.50
C ALA A 12 7.92 -3.61 -27.32
N CYS A 13 6.60 -3.77 -27.32
CA CYS A 13 5.97 -5.00 -26.85
C CYS A 13 5.84 -5.85 -28.12
N MET A 14 6.22 -7.14 -28.04
CA MET A 14 6.33 -8.19 -29.07
C MET A 14 7.81 -8.60 -29.26
N ASP A 15 8.18 -9.86 -29.32
CA ASP A 15 7.57 -11.17 -29.01
C ASP A 15 8.76 -12.13 -29.19
N GLU A 16 9.01 -13.07 -28.29
CA GLU A 16 9.76 -14.27 -28.70
C GLU A 16 9.22 -15.51 -27.98
N ASP A 17 8.47 -16.22 -28.79
CA ASP A 17 7.95 -17.57 -28.73
C ASP A 17 8.87 -18.57 -28.00
N ARG A 18 8.33 -19.19 -26.95
CA ARG A 18 8.67 -20.58 -26.66
C ARG A 18 7.47 -21.32 -26.10
N SER A 19 6.69 -21.88 -27.02
CA SER A 19 6.16 -23.25 -26.98
C SER A 19 5.89 -23.85 -25.59
N MET A 20 4.60 -23.95 -25.21
CA MET A 20 4.05 -25.20 -24.69
C MET A 20 2.57 -25.32 -25.07
N GLN A 21 2.35 -26.28 -25.96
CA GLN A 21 1.11 -26.85 -26.47
C GLN A 21 0.15 -27.29 -25.35
N TRP A 22 -1.09 -26.80 -25.36
CA TRP A 22 -2.23 -27.46 -24.74
C TRP A 22 -3.46 -27.16 -25.60
N MET A 23 -4.07 -28.22 -26.15
CA MET A 23 -5.26 -28.15 -27.00
C MET A 23 -6.52 -28.37 -26.16
N PRO A 24 -7.66 -27.75 -26.49
CA PRO A 24 -8.92 -28.05 -25.82
C PRO A 24 -9.63 -29.23 -26.50
N GLU A 25 -9.96 -30.26 -25.73
CA GLU A 25 -10.96 -31.27 -26.15
C GLU A 25 -12.36 -30.88 -25.68
N THR A 26 -13.32 -31.17 -26.55
CA THR A 26 -14.74 -30.88 -26.47
C THR A 26 -15.52 -31.96 -25.72
N THR A 27 -16.63 -31.51 -25.10
CA THR A 27 -17.87 -32.25 -24.76
C THR A 27 -17.80 -33.40 -23.73
N SER A 28 -18.36 -33.16 -22.54
CA SER A 28 -19.68 -33.67 -22.15
C SER A 28 -19.91 -33.52 -20.64
N SER A 29 -21.11 -33.07 -20.32
CA SER A 29 -21.84 -33.06 -19.04
C SER A 29 -21.38 -34.03 -17.95
N ASN A 30 -21.17 -33.51 -16.74
CA ASN A 30 -21.69 -34.17 -15.53
C ASN A 30 -22.03 -33.12 -14.45
N ALA A 31 -23.27 -33.16 -13.98
CA ALA A 31 -23.73 -32.39 -12.84
C ALA A 31 -23.12 -32.95 -11.54
N SER A 32 -22.68 -32.08 -10.65
CA SER A 32 -22.68 -32.35 -9.20
C SER A 32 -22.70 -31.03 -8.44
N SER A 33 -23.86 -30.78 -7.88
CA SER A 33 -24.16 -29.80 -6.85
C SER A 33 -23.33 -30.14 -5.60
N GLY A 34 -22.43 -29.24 -5.22
CA GLY A 34 -21.75 -29.24 -3.93
C GLY A 34 -22.14 -27.98 -3.19
N ASP A 35 -23.22 -28.08 -2.42
CA ASP A 35 -23.60 -27.15 -1.35
C ASP A 35 -22.51 -27.22 -0.27
N MET A 36 -21.90 -26.08 0.05
CA MET A 36 -21.00 -25.93 1.19
C MET A 36 -21.54 -24.75 2.00
N SER A 37 -22.48 -25.08 2.87
CA SER A 37 -22.85 -24.27 4.02
C SER A 37 -21.75 -24.43 5.07
N ASP A 38 -21.15 -23.33 5.53
CA ASP A 38 -20.31 -23.28 6.73
C ASP A 38 -20.35 -21.82 7.24
N GLU A 39 -21.27 -21.51 8.15
CA GLU A 39 -21.05 -21.35 9.61
C GLU A 39 -20.32 -20.03 9.94
N ASP A 40 -21.08 -18.97 10.22
CA ASP A 40 -21.35 -18.44 11.58
C ASP A 40 -20.34 -17.34 12.00
N GLU A 41 -20.68 -16.07 11.76
CA GLU A 41 -20.19 -14.98 12.61
C GLU A 41 -21.34 -14.47 13.48
N GLU A 42 -21.37 -15.01 14.70
CA GLU A 42 -22.23 -14.66 15.83
C GLU A 42 -22.24 -13.15 16.11
N GLU A 43 -23.41 -12.55 15.95
CA GLU A 43 -23.80 -11.27 16.51
C GLU A 43 -24.23 -11.47 17.98
N SER A 44 -23.30 -11.33 18.92
CA SER A 44 -23.64 -11.30 20.34
C SER A 44 -23.72 -9.86 20.85
N SER A 45 -24.96 -9.37 20.94
CA SER A 45 -25.33 -8.14 21.63
C SER A 45 -25.47 -8.38 23.15
N THR A 46 -24.59 -7.81 23.98
CA THR A 46 -24.91 -7.44 25.38
C THR A 46 -24.09 -6.24 25.87
N PRO A 47 -24.70 -5.16 26.42
CA PRO A 47 -24.05 -4.17 27.29
C PRO A 47 -24.37 -4.46 28.78
N PRO A 48 -24.01 -3.64 29.80
CA PRO A 48 -22.96 -2.62 29.98
C PRO A 48 -22.10 -2.85 31.25
N VAL A 49 -20.93 -2.19 31.41
CA VAL A 49 -20.54 -1.45 32.64
C VAL A 49 -19.25 -0.65 32.44
N GLU A 50 -19.23 0.51 33.07
CA GLU A 50 -18.34 1.65 32.88
C GLU A 50 -16.92 1.44 33.44
N ALA A 51 -15.91 1.85 32.67
CA ALA A 51 -14.70 2.47 33.21
C ALA A 51 -14.08 3.38 32.13
N LYS A 52 -14.31 4.69 32.26
CA LYS A 52 -13.62 5.72 31.47
C LYS A 52 -12.16 5.83 31.93
N PRO A 53 -11.20 5.84 30.99
CA PRO A 53 -10.12 6.81 31.04
C PRO A 53 -10.35 7.80 29.89
N SER A 54 -11.01 8.90 30.21
CA SER A 54 -11.07 10.08 29.36
C SER A 54 -9.73 10.80 29.40
N THR A 55 -8.82 10.36 28.53
CA THR A 55 -7.62 11.08 28.08
C THR A 55 -7.31 10.45 26.72
N SER A 56 -7.37 11.10 25.57
CA SER A 56 -7.09 12.49 25.22
C SER A 56 -7.65 12.75 23.82
N ARG A 57 -8.30 13.90 23.62
CA ARG A 57 -8.29 14.71 22.39
C ARG A 57 -8.14 13.91 21.09
N ALA A 58 -9.23 13.32 20.59
CA ALA A 58 -9.34 12.91 19.19
C ALA A 58 -9.52 14.15 18.29
N THR A 59 -8.57 15.08 18.35
CA THR A 59 -8.58 16.31 17.57
C THR A 59 -7.85 16.04 16.26
N GLY A 60 -8.58 15.79 15.17
CA GLY A 60 -8.09 15.87 13.79
C GLY A 60 -7.42 14.65 13.16
N GLY A 61 -7.22 13.54 13.88
CA GLY A 61 -6.36 12.43 13.41
C GLY A 61 -6.93 11.44 12.38
N SER A 62 -8.23 11.44 12.10
CA SER A 62 -8.86 10.42 11.24
C SER A 62 -8.75 10.70 9.74
N HIS A 63 -8.69 11.98 9.36
CA HIS A 63 -8.65 12.44 7.96
C HIS A 63 -7.21 12.71 7.50
N ILE A 64 -6.35 11.71 7.60
CA ILE A 64 -4.98 11.75 7.10
C ILE A 64 -4.80 10.73 5.96
N HIS A 65 -4.02 11.09 4.94
CA HIS A 65 -3.62 10.17 3.89
C HIS A 65 -2.34 9.41 4.26
N LEU A 66 -2.15 8.21 3.72
CA LEU A 66 -0.98 7.39 4.02
C LEU A 66 0.34 8.13 3.71
N TRP A 67 0.41 8.86 2.59
CA TRP A 67 1.62 9.60 2.24
C TRP A 67 1.98 10.69 3.25
N GLN A 68 0.98 11.38 3.82
CA GLN A 68 1.18 12.40 4.86
C GLN A 68 1.69 11.74 6.14
N PHE A 69 1.04 10.65 6.53
CA PHE A 69 1.43 9.86 7.70
C PHE A 69 2.87 9.32 7.60
N LEU A 70 3.28 8.80 6.44
CA LEU A 70 4.66 8.33 6.24
C LEU A 70 5.66 9.48 6.37
N LYS A 71 5.33 10.68 5.88
CA LYS A 71 6.17 11.87 6.10
C LYS A 71 6.24 12.30 7.55
N GLU A 72 5.15 12.21 8.31
CA GLU A 72 5.16 12.49 9.75
C GLU A 72 6.09 11.52 10.49
N LEU A 73 6.04 10.22 10.19
CA LEU A 73 6.94 9.25 10.80
C LEU A 73 8.41 9.58 10.47
N LEU A 74 8.68 9.92 9.21
CA LEU A 74 10.00 10.29 8.70
C LEU A 74 10.53 11.62 9.28
N ALA A 75 9.65 12.50 9.78
CA ALA A 75 10.03 13.76 10.41
C ALA A 75 10.57 13.59 11.84
N SER A 76 10.31 12.44 12.49
CA SER A 76 10.74 12.15 13.86
C SER A 76 11.65 10.91 13.93
N PRO A 77 12.86 10.95 13.34
CA PRO A 77 13.77 9.80 13.27
C PRO A 77 14.19 9.29 14.66
N GLN A 78 14.23 10.13 15.69
CA GLN A 78 14.54 9.73 17.06
C GLN A 78 13.49 8.79 17.67
N ILE A 79 12.24 8.83 17.18
CA ILE A 79 11.15 7.96 17.66
C ILE A 79 10.91 6.80 16.68
N HIS A 80 10.99 7.07 15.37
CA HIS A 80 10.54 6.15 14.33
C HIS A 80 11.64 5.59 13.42
N GLY A 81 12.90 5.98 13.63
CA GLY A 81 14.03 5.57 12.79
C GLY A 81 14.23 4.05 12.70
N SER A 82 13.77 3.30 13.71
CA SER A 82 13.83 1.83 13.71
C SER A 82 12.83 1.17 12.74
N CYS A 83 11.79 1.89 12.29
CA CYS A 83 10.75 1.32 11.42
C CYS A 83 10.64 2.01 10.06
N ILE A 84 11.02 3.28 9.97
CA ILE A 84 11.06 4.00 8.70
C ILE A 84 12.11 5.12 8.77
N ARG A 85 12.90 5.29 7.71
CA ARG A 85 13.94 6.31 7.66
C ARG A 85 14.22 6.80 6.24
N TRP A 86 14.77 8.00 6.14
CA TRP A 86 15.31 8.50 4.88
C TRP A 86 16.56 7.70 4.49
N LEU A 87 16.65 7.36 3.21
CA LEU A 87 17.90 6.96 2.56
C LEU A 87 18.55 8.17 1.89
N ASP A 88 17.72 9.00 1.25
CA ASP A 88 18.09 10.28 0.67
C ASP A 88 16.93 11.25 0.86
N ARG A 89 17.11 12.22 1.75
CA ARG A 89 16.05 13.17 2.10
C ARG A 89 15.74 14.13 0.96
N THR A 90 16.76 14.59 0.23
CA THR A 90 16.65 15.57 -0.85
C THR A 90 15.93 14.98 -2.05
N ASN A 91 16.24 13.73 -2.41
CA ASN A 91 15.56 13.04 -3.50
C ASN A 91 14.25 12.34 -3.07
N GLY A 92 13.85 12.48 -1.80
CA GLY A 92 12.63 11.88 -1.24
C GLY A 92 12.66 10.35 -1.17
N VAL A 93 13.85 9.73 -1.14
CA VAL A 93 14.01 8.27 -1.06
C VAL A 93 14.01 7.82 0.40
N PHE A 94 13.13 6.90 0.75
CA PHE A 94 13.01 6.35 2.09
C PHE A 94 12.89 4.83 2.07
N LYS A 95 13.20 4.22 3.21
CA LYS A 95 13.05 2.79 3.44
C LYS A 95 12.17 2.53 4.64
N ILE A 96 11.27 1.56 4.50
CA ILE A 96 10.55 0.96 5.61
C ILE A 96 11.43 -0.20 6.13
N GLU A 97 11.94 -0.06 7.34
CA GLU A 97 12.78 -1.08 8.00
C GLU A 97 11.92 -2.15 8.70
N ASP A 98 10.81 -1.73 9.31
CA ASP A 98 9.85 -2.63 9.98
C ASP A 98 8.44 -2.39 9.43
N SER A 99 8.07 -3.22 8.46
CA SER A 99 6.79 -3.15 7.76
C SER A 99 5.59 -3.39 8.67
N VAL A 100 5.73 -4.29 9.65
CA VAL A 100 4.67 -4.65 10.60
C VAL A 100 4.40 -3.48 11.53
N LYS A 101 5.45 -2.87 12.09
CA LYS A 101 5.32 -1.71 12.99
C LYS A 101 4.73 -0.50 12.27
N VAL A 102 5.15 -0.21 11.03
CA VAL A 102 4.55 0.88 10.23
C VAL A 102 3.07 0.62 9.96
N ALA A 103 2.69 -0.61 9.57
CA ALA A 103 1.29 -0.96 9.34
C ALA A 103 0.43 -0.84 10.61
N ARG A 104 0.95 -1.29 11.77
CA ARG A 104 0.27 -1.16 13.06
C ARG A 104 0.07 0.31 13.46
N LEU A 105 1.08 1.14 13.29
CA LEU A 105 0.98 2.59 13.58
C LEU A 105 -0.06 3.25 12.66
N TRP A 106 -0.11 2.85 11.39
CA TRP A 106 -1.13 3.31 10.45
C TRP A 106 -2.53 2.85 10.83
N GLY A 107 -2.68 1.57 11.20
CA GLY A 107 -3.94 1.01 11.70
C GLY A 107 -4.44 1.76 12.93
N LYS A 108 -3.56 2.00 13.91
CA LYS A 108 -3.88 2.81 15.09
C LYS A 108 -4.31 4.22 14.72
N ARG A 109 -3.62 4.88 13.77
CA ARG A 109 -3.94 6.24 13.33
C ARG A 109 -5.34 6.35 12.72
N LYS A 110 -5.77 5.35 11.94
CA LYS A 110 -7.07 5.33 11.26
C LYS A 110 -8.15 4.49 11.95
N ASN A 111 -7.90 4.00 13.16
CA ASN A 111 -8.74 3.04 13.87
C ASN A 111 -9.13 1.82 13.00
N ARG A 112 -8.13 1.20 12.35
CA ARG A 112 -8.27 0.00 11.52
C ARG A 112 -7.41 -1.13 12.12
N PRO A 113 -7.93 -1.97 13.02
CA PRO A 113 -7.15 -2.99 13.73
C PRO A 113 -6.62 -4.08 12.80
N ALA A 114 -7.37 -4.43 11.74
CA ALA A 114 -6.96 -5.40 10.72
C ALA A 114 -6.03 -4.83 9.63
N MET A 115 -5.33 -3.71 9.92
CA MET A 115 -4.36 -3.12 9.00
C MET A 115 -3.05 -3.92 9.01
N ASN A 116 -2.54 -4.24 7.82
CA ASN A 116 -1.27 -4.94 7.63
C ASN A 116 -0.48 -4.32 6.48
N TYR A 117 0.74 -4.82 6.26
CA TYR A 117 1.61 -4.26 5.24
C TYR A 117 1.10 -4.52 3.81
N ASP A 118 0.46 -5.65 3.55
CA ASP A 118 -0.06 -5.97 2.21
C ASP A 118 -1.11 -4.95 1.76
N LYS A 119 -2.03 -4.60 2.67
CA LYS A 119 -3.05 -3.56 2.48
C LYS A 119 -2.42 -2.16 2.36
N LEU A 120 -1.47 -1.83 3.23
CA LEU A 120 -0.76 -0.53 3.20
C LEU A 120 0.01 -0.35 1.89
N SER A 121 0.76 -1.37 1.49
CA SER A 121 1.56 -1.36 0.27
C SER A 121 0.68 -1.27 -0.98
N ARG A 122 -0.58 -1.74 -0.92
CA ARG A 122 -1.56 -1.54 -2.01
C ARG A 122 -1.85 -0.07 -2.26
N SER A 123 -1.99 0.75 -1.21
CA SER A 123 -2.16 2.20 -1.32
C SER A 123 -0.90 2.89 -1.85
N ILE A 124 0.30 2.45 -1.44
CA ILE A 124 1.56 2.95 -2.00
C ILE A 124 1.61 2.70 -3.52
N ARG A 125 1.22 1.50 -3.97
CA ARG A 125 1.16 1.20 -5.40
C ARG A 125 0.14 2.07 -6.15
N GLN A 126 -0.97 2.47 -5.51
CA GLN A 126 -1.91 3.42 -6.12
C GLN A 126 -1.28 4.80 -6.32
N TYR A 127 -0.33 5.19 -5.47
CA TYR A 127 0.37 6.47 -5.58
C TYR A 127 1.28 6.60 -6.80
N TYR A 128 1.67 5.48 -7.42
CA TYR A 128 2.48 5.51 -8.65
C TYR A 128 1.72 6.18 -9.80
N LYS A 129 0.46 5.79 -10.01
CA LYS A 129 -0.39 6.40 -11.05
C LYS A 129 -0.75 7.84 -10.73
N LYS A 130 -0.81 8.19 -9.43
CA LYS A 130 -1.13 9.55 -8.97
C LYS A 130 0.07 10.50 -8.95
N GLY A 131 1.27 10.02 -9.29
CA GLY A 131 2.49 10.83 -9.26
C GLY A 131 2.89 11.31 -7.86
N ILE A 132 2.41 10.68 -6.78
CA ILE A 132 2.79 11.05 -5.40
C ILE A 132 4.07 10.33 -5.00
N MET A 133 4.23 9.09 -5.44
CA MET A 133 5.41 8.26 -5.23
C MET A 133 5.78 7.56 -6.52
N LYS A 134 7.02 7.09 -6.62
CA LYS A 134 7.49 6.23 -7.69
C LYS A 134 8.32 5.08 -7.15
N LYS A 135 8.51 4.07 -7.98
CA LYS A 135 9.50 3.02 -7.76
C LYS A 135 10.89 3.65 -7.93
N THR A 136 11.82 3.29 -7.05
CA THR A 136 13.23 3.69 -7.20
C THR A 136 13.86 3.05 -8.44
N GLU A 137 14.86 3.71 -9.02
CA GLU A 137 15.62 3.22 -10.19
C GLU A 137 16.13 1.79 -9.96
N ARG A 138 16.78 1.58 -8.82
CA ARG A 138 17.08 0.24 -8.32
C ARG A 138 15.88 -0.27 -7.53
N SER A 139 15.22 -1.28 -8.08
CA SER A 139 14.09 -1.97 -7.44
C SER A 139 14.55 -2.67 -6.16
N GLN A 140 14.41 -2.01 -5.01
CA GLN A 140 14.76 -2.58 -3.72
C GLN A 140 13.51 -2.79 -2.86
N ARG A 141 13.46 -3.91 -2.14
CA ARG A 141 12.33 -4.22 -1.25
C ARG A 141 12.20 -3.15 -0.18
N LEU A 142 10.96 -2.72 0.05
CA LEU A 142 10.59 -1.73 1.08
C LEU A 142 11.20 -0.34 0.89
N VAL A 143 11.76 -0.06 -0.28
CA VAL A 143 12.31 1.24 -0.64
C VAL A 143 11.38 1.93 -1.62
N TYR A 144 11.12 3.21 -1.35
CA TYR A 144 10.16 4.03 -2.07
C TYR A 144 10.70 5.44 -2.24
N GLN A 145 10.17 6.16 -3.22
CA GLN A 145 10.57 7.54 -3.48
C GLN A 145 9.34 8.43 -3.62
N PHE A 146 9.32 9.56 -2.91
CA PHE A 146 8.36 10.64 -3.14
C PHE A 146 8.70 11.39 -4.43
N CYS A 147 7.68 11.73 -5.21
CA CYS A 147 7.83 12.61 -6.38
C CYS A 147 7.70 14.08 -5.98
N HIS A 148 8.17 15.01 -6.82
CA HIS A 148 7.86 16.43 -6.67
C HIS A 148 6.35 16.68 -6.87
N PRO A 149 5.68 17.57 -6.10
CA PRO A 149 6.20 18.44 -5.03
C PRO A 149 6.14 17.81 -3.63
N TYR A 150 6.02 16.49 -3.53
CA TYR A 150 5.83 15.79 -2.25
C TYR A 150 7.14 15.44 -1.53
N CYS A 151 8.27 15.42 -2.25
CA CYS A 151 9.61 15.37 -1.68
C CYS A 151 9.91 16.64 -0.85
N LEU A 152 10.81 16.52 0.13
CA LEU A 152 11.20 17.62 1.03
C LEU A 152 12.33 18.46 0.43
#